data_AF-A0A846HUK0-F1
#
_entry.id   AF-A0A846HUK0-F1
#
_cell.length_a   1.000
_cell.length_b   1.000
_cell.length_c   1.000
_cell.angle_alpha   90.00
_cell.angle_beta   90.00
_cell.angle_gamma   90.00
#
_symmetry.space_group_name_H-M   'P 1'
#
loop_
_entity.id
_entity.type
_entity.pdbx_description
1 polymer ?
#
loop_
_entity_poly.entity_id
_entity_poly.type
_entity_poly.pdbx_seq_one_letter_code
_entity_poly.pdbx_strand_id
1 'polypeptide(L)'
;MHLITIEDELKGDQQRDNFAKMQSSAAAIGLCFSWEFDMTRTIHARHILTNQGWKIMLDRGLDIFQPYEMNDAFAFANRSQEHRACKAFEVTFMRQPHHSD
;
A
#
# COMPACT_ATOMS: atom_id res chain seq x y z
N MET A 1 7.59 7.13 -6.47
CA MET A 1 6.50 6.20 -6.11
C MET A 1 5.20 6.95 -6.22
N HIS A 2 4.18 6.35 -6.83
CA HIS A 2 2.87 6.96 -7.00
C HIS A 2 1.79 6.04 -6.42
N LEU A 3 0.89 6.60 -5.60
CA LEU A 3 -0.22 5.90 -4.97
C LEU A 3 -1.55 6.42 -5.54
N ILE A 4 -2.39 5.51 -6.03
CA ILE A 4 -3.80 5.81 -6.34
C ILE A 4 -4.65 5.04 -5.33
N THR A 5 -5.55 5.74 -4.64
CA THR A 5 -6.40 5.12 -3.63
C THR A 5 -7.80 5.74 -3.61
N ILE A 6 -8.70 5.18 -2.81
CA ILE A 6 -10.04 5.75 -2.59
C ILE A 6 -10.00 6.52 -1.28
N GLU A 7 -10.66 7.67 -1.27
CA GLU A 7 -10.81 8.46 -0.05
C GLU A 7 -11.68 7.72 0.97
N ASP A 8 -11.17 7.64 2.21
CA ASP A 8 -11.90 7.04 3.32
C ASP A 8 -13.15 7.86 3.65
N GLU A 9 -14.30 7.19 3.75
CA GLU A 9 -15.59 7.87 3.94
C GLU A 9 -15.77 8.48 5.33
N LEU A 10 -15.04 7.98 6.33
CA LEU A 10 -15.15 8.42 7.72
C LEU A 10 -13.95 9.27 8.16
N LYS A 11 -12.78 9.05 7.55
CA LYS A 11 -11.50 9.61 7.96
C LYS A 11 -10.73 10.26 6.80
N GLY A 12 -11.42 10.76 5.77
CA GLY A 12 -10.82 11.38 4.58
C GLY A 12 -9.80 12.49 4.91
N ASP A 13 -10.15 13.43 5.79
CA ASP A 13 -9.24 14.51 6.21
C ASP A 13 -7.96 13.95 6.85
N GLN A 14 -8.11 12.99 7.76
CA GLN A 14 -6.96 12.36 8.43
C GLN A 14 -6.10 11.58 7.42
N GLN A 15 -6.71 10.94 6.44
CA GLN A 15 -6.02 10.23 5.36
C GLN A 15 -5.20 11.20 4.50
N ARG A 16 -5.79 12.34 4.08
CA ARG A 16 -5.11 13.42 3.35
C ARG A 16 -3.90 13.95 4.12
N ASP A 17 -4.09 14.29 5.39
CA ASP A 17 -3.03 14.79 6.26
C ASP A 17 -1.88 13.79 6.39
N ASN A 18 -2.21 12.50 6.52
CA ASN A 18 -1.19 11.45 6.60
C ASN A 18 -0.41 11.33 5.29
N PHE A 19 -1.08 11.37 4.13
CA PHE A 19 -0.38 11.34 2.84
C PHE A 19 0.50 12.57 2.61
N ALA A 20 0.05 13.76 3.03
CA ALA A 20 0.87 14.98 2.97
C ALA A 20 2.12 14.89 3.86
N LYS A 21 1.99 14.33 5.07
CA LYS A 21 3.13 14.06 5.97
C LYS A 21 4.08 13.02 5.38
N MET A 22 3.55 11.96 4.79
CA MET A 22 4.36 10.94 4.12
C MET A 22 5.14 11.54 2.94
N GLN A 23 4.49 12.36 2.11
CA GLN A 23 5.13 13.07 1.00
C GLN A 23 6.28 13.96 1.48
N SER A 24 6.06 14.74 2.53
CA SER A 24 7.08 15.62 3.11
C SER A 24 8.25 14.82 3.69
N SER A 25 7.97 13.74 4.41
CA SER A 25 8.99 12.87 5.02
C SER A 25 9.82 12.13 3.96
N ALA A 26 9.16 11.65 2.89
CA ALA A 26 9.83 11.00 1.76
C ALA A 26 10.75 11.97 1.02
N ALA A 27 10.28 13.21 0.78
CA ALA A 27 11.09 14.24 0.12
C ALA A 27 12.36 14.57 0.91
N ALA A 28 12.30 14.58 2.25
CA ALA A 28 13.45 14.83 3.12
C ALA A 28 14.60 13.81 2.95
N ILE A 29 14.31 12.61 2.44
CA ILE A 29 15.31 11.57 2.15
C ILE A 29 15.52 11.35 0.65
N GLY A 30 15.06 12.27 -0.20
CA GLY A 30 15.24 12.21 -1.65
C GLY A 30 14.27 11.27 -2.38
N LEU A 31 13.21 10.79 -1.73
CA LEU A 31 12.18 9.98 -2.36
C LEU A 31 11.01 10.85 -2.84
N CYS A 32 10.70 10.77 -4.13
CA CYS A 32 9.49 11.38 -4.67
C CYS A 32 8.28 10.45 -4.43
N PHE A 33 7.46 10.80 -3.44
CA PHE A 33 6.15 10.17 -3.20
C PHE A 33 5.05 11.11 -3.68
N SER A 34 4.19 10.62 -4.55
CA SER A 34 2.97 11.31 -4.98
C SER A 34 1.76 10.43 -4.75
N TRP A 35 0.60 11.04 -4.59
CA TRP A 35 -0.65 10.33 -4.36
C TRP A 35 -1.82 11.08 -4.99
N GLU A 36 -2.86 10.35 -5.35
CA GLU A 36 -4.14 10.90 -5.77
C GLU A 36 -5.30 10.00 -5.35
N PHE A 37 -6.49 10.59 -5.25
CA PHE A 37 -7.72 9.84 -5.07
C PHE A 37 -8.34 9.52 -6.41
N ASP A 38 -8.75 8.28 -6.59
CA ASP A 38 -9.65 7.92 -7.68
C ASP A 38 -11.06 8.48 -7.40
N MET A 39 -11.37 9.61 -8.04
CA MET A 39 -12.66 10.28 -7.92
C MET A 39 -13.81 9.48 -8.54
N THR A 40 -13.52 8.50 -9.40
CA THR A 40 -14.55 7.62 -9.97
C THR A 40 -15.04 6.60 -8.95
N ARG A 41 -14.27 6.37 -7.87
CA ARG A 41 -14.48 5.29 -6.88
C ARG A 41 -14.64 3.91 -7.53
N THR A 42 -14.08 3.71 -8.73
CA THR A 42 -14.18 2.45 -9.47
C THR A 42 -12.94 1.60 -9.34
N ILE A 43 -11.84 2.13 -8.76
CA ILE A 43 -10.65 1.32 -8.54
C ILE A 43 -10.91 0.21 -7.53
N HIS A 44 -11.19 -0.99 -8.05
CA HIS A 44 -10.99 -2.24 -7.31
C HIS A 44 -9.55 -2.74 -7.40
N ALA A 45 -8.69 -1.98 -8.07
CA ALA A 45 -7.34 -2.33 -8.45
C ALA A 45 -6.41 -2.38 -7.21
N ARG A 46 -6.08 -3.61 -6.81
CA ARG A 46 -5.16 -3.91 -5.71
C ARG A 46 -3.88 -4.52 -6.29
N HIS A 47 -3.05 -3.67 -6.88
CA HIS A 47 -1.83 -4.15 -7.51
C HIS A 47 -0.67 -3.17 -7.37
N ILE A 48 0.53 -3.70 -7.52
CA ILE A 48 1.78 -2.95 -7.56
C ILE A 48 2.35 -3.10 -8.97
N LEU A 49 2.64 -1.97 -9.60
CA LEU A 49 3.42 -1.92 -10.84
C LEU A 49 4.85 -1.53 -10.50
N THR A 50 5.81 -2.27 -11.04
CA THR A 50 7.23 -1.94 -10.94
C THR A 50 7.76 -1.46 -12.27
N ASN A 51 8.77 -0.60 -12.24
CA ASN A 51 9.51 -0.15 -13.43
C ASN A 51 10.35 -1.28 -14.07
N GLN A 52 10.38 -2.46 -13.47
CA GLN A 52 11.03 -3.66 -14.01
C GLN A 52 10.04 -4.57 -14.76
N GLY A 53 8.81 -4.08 -15.00
CA GLY A 53 7.79 -4.77 -15.76
C GLY A 53 7.00 -5.80 -14.95
N TRP A 54 6.97 -5.71 -13.62
CA TRP A 54 6.12 -6.60 -12.82
C TRP A 54 4.80 -5.93 -12.47
N LYS A 55 3.71 -6.68 -12.66
CA LYS A 55 2.40 -6.41 -12.09
C LYS A 55 2.10 -7.47 -11.03
N ILE A 56 2.07 -7.05 -9.78
CA ILE A 56 1.79 -7.90 -8.62
C ILE A 56 0.37 -7.60 -8.19
N MET A 57 -0.55 -8.54 -8.40
CA MET A 57 -1.95 -8.39 -8.00
C MET A 57 -2.18 -9.10 -6.68
N LEU A 58 -2.87 -8.44 -5.77
CA LEU A 58 -3.33 -9.01 -4.52
C LEU A 58 -4.85 -8.85 -4.51
N ASP A 59 -5.62 -9.91 -4.28
CA ASP A 59 -6.93 -9.67 -3.66
C ASP A 59 -6.67 -9.00 -2.29
N ARG A 60 -7.58 -8.45 -1.51
CA ARG A 60 -7.25 -7.66 -0.28
C ARG A 60 -6.26 -6.45 -0.35
N GLY A 61 -5.34 -6.31 -1.30
CA GLY A 61 -4.34 -5.25 -1.34
C GLY A 61 -3.26 -5.42 -0.27
N LEU A 62 -2.82 -4.32 0.34
CA LEU A 62 -1.79 -4.34 1.39
C LEU A 62 -2.34 -4.70 2.79
N ASP A 63 -3.66 -4.77 2.97
CA ASP A 63 -4.31 -5.19 4.23
C ASP A 63 -4.45 -6.72 4.33
N ILE A 64 -3.31 -7.40 4.40
CA ILE A 64 -3.24 -8.86 4.47
C ILE A 64 -2.97 -9.39 5.88
N PHE A 65 -2.55 -8.56 6.82
CA PHE A 65 -2.19 -9.03 8.16
C PHE A 65 -3.42 -9.15 9.07
N GLN A 66 -3.43 -10.19 9.91
CA GLN A 66 -4.41 -10.31 10.99
C GLN A 66 -4.21 -9.20 12.02
N PRO A 67 -5.28 -8.83 12.76
CA PRO A 67 -5.14 -8.10 14.01
C PRO A 67 -4.18 -8.84 14.94
N TYR A 68 -3.38 -8.09 15.69
CA TYR A 68 -2.43 -8.63 16.65
C TYR A 68 -2.54 -7.83 17.96
N GLU A 69 -2.08 -8.41 19.07
CA GLU A 69 -2.08 -7.72 20.36
C GLU A 69 -1.00 -6.65 20.41
N MET A 70 -1.40 -5.40 20.18
CA MET A 70 -0.49 -4.24 20.21
C MET A 70 0.12 -3.97 21.60
N ASN A 71 -0.48 -4.49 22.67
CA ASN A 71 -0.10 -4.16 24.05
C ASN A 71 1.00 -5.06 24.64
N ASP A 72 1.38 -6.14 23.96
CA ASP A 72 2.52 -6.95 24.38
C ASP A 72 3.83 -6.38 23.81
N ALA A 73 4.63 -5.77 24.68
CA ALA A 73 5.90 -5.15 24.30
C ALA A 73 6.95 -6.16 23.77
N PHE A 74 6.77 -7.45 24.05
CA PHE A 74 7.68 -8.54 23.67
C PHE A 74 7.18 -9.35 22.46
N ALA A 75 5.96 -9.11 21.99
CA ALA A 75 5.45 -9.75 20.78
C ALA A 75 6.21 -9.23 19.55
N PHE A 76 7.07 -10.08 18.97
CA PHE A 76 7.87 -9.74 17.79
C PHE A 76 7.02 -9.30 16.59
N ALA A 77 5.78 -9.82 16.48
CA ALA A 77 4.80 -9.42 15.49
C ALA A 77 4.49 -7.91 15.47
N ASN A 78 4.76 -7.20 16.58
CA ASN A 78 4.49 -5.77 16.72
C ASN A 78 5.58 -4.91 16.04
N ARG A 79 6.75 -5.50 15.75
CA ARG A 79 7.92 -4.81 15.19
C ARG A 79 8.39 -5.38 13.86
N SER A 80 8.16 -6.67 13.60
CA SER A 80 8.51 -7.31 12.33
C SER A 80 7.29 -7.95 11.68
N GLN A 81 7.02 -7.56 10.43
CA GLN A 81 5.90 -8.07 9.65
C GLN A 81 6.06 -9.57 9.31
N GLU A 82 7.28 -10.11 9.27
CA GLU A 82 7.54 -11.52 8.96
C GLU A 82 6.97 -12.49 10.01
N HIS A 83 6.72 -11.98 11.23
CA HIS A 83 6.13 -12.73 12.33
C HIS A 83 4.62 -12.49 12.49
N ARG A 84 4.01 -11.68 11.61
CA ARG A 84 2.57 -11.41 11.66
C ARG A 84 1.82 -12.47 10.86
N ALA A 85 0.81 -13.08 11.49
CA ALA A 85 -0.10 -13.96 10.79
C ALA A 85 -0.86 -13.20 9.70
N CYS A 86 -1.04 -13.83 8.53
CA CYS A 86 -1.81 -13.28 7.43
C CYS A 86 -3.24 -13.80 7.43
N LYS A 87 -4.16 -12.94 7.01
CA LYS A 87 -5.49 -13.31 6.52
C LYS A 87 -5.31 -14.14 5.25
N ALA A 88 -6.21 -15.08 4.95
CA ALA A 88 -6.15 -15.79 3.67
C ALA A 88 -6.30 -14.78 2.51
N PHE A 89 -5.44 -14.91 1.51
CA PHE A 89 -5.33 -14.00 0.37
C PHE A 89 -4.62 -14.70 -0.79
N GLU A 90 -4.79 -14.18 -2.00
CA GLU A 90 -4.12 -14.65 -3.21
C GLU A 90 -3.20 -13.57 -3.77
N VAL A 91 -2.03 -13.98 -4.26
CA VAL A 91 -1.10 -13.10 -4.98
C VAL A 91 -0.79 -13.70 -6.34
N THR A 92 -0.99 -12.89 -7.38
CA THR A 92 -0.59 -13.22 -8.75
C THR A 92 0.54 -12.31 -9.19
N PHE A 93 1.65 -12.92 -9.64
CA PHE A 93 2.80 -12.21 -10.19
C PHE A 93 2.79 -12.33 -11.72
N MET A 94 2.68 -11.21 -12.42
CA MET A 94 2.69 -11.18 -13.88
C MET A 94 3.83 -10.29 -14.38
N ARG A 95 4.59 -10.79 -15.35
CA ARG A 95 5.58 -9.98 -16.04
C ARG A 95 4.95 -9.39 -17.29
N GLN A 96 4.87 -8.07 -17.36
CA GLN A 96 4.38 -7.35 -18.51
C GLN A 96 5.50 -7.17 -19.54
N PRO A 97 5.21 -7.30 -20.84
CA PRO A 97 6.17 -6.95 -21.88
C PRO A 97 6.62 -5.50 -21.71
N HIS A 98 7.93 -5.26 -21.88
CA HIS A 98 8.45 -3.90 -21.97
C HIS A 98 7.96 -3.33 -23.30
N HIS A 99 6.93 -2.48 -23.27
CA HIS A 99 6.60 -1.66 -24.43
C HIS A 99 7.60 -0.50 -24.42
N SER A 100 8.58 -0.57 -25.32
CA SER A 100 9.40 0.59 -25.67
C SER A 100 8.52 1.50 -26.53
N ASP A 101 8.22 2.70 -26.03
CA ASP A 101 7.76 3.80 -26.88
C ASP A 101 8.92 4.29 -27.78
#